data_AF-A0A1D6FMY0-F1
#
_entry.id   AF-A0A1D6FMY0-F1
#
_cell.length_a   1.000
_cell.length_b   1.000
_cell.length_c   1.000
_cell.angle_alpha   90.00
_cell.angle_beta   90.00
_cell.angle_gamma   90.00
#
_symmetry.space_group_name_H-M   'P 1'
#
loop_
_entity.id
_entity.type
_entity.pdbx_description
1 polymer ?
#
loop_
_entity_poly.entity_id
_entity_poly.type
_entity_poly.pdbx_seq_one_letter_code
_entity_poly.pdbx_strand_id
1 'polypeptide(L)'
;MVVTFGPTSLTNEVNSVEMHHEALQEALPGDNVGFNMKNVVVKDLKCGYVASNSKDDSAKEAASFTSQVIIMNHLGQIGNGYASVLDYHTSHIAVKFAKLVTKIDRRSGKELEKEPKFLKNGDAGMVKMIPTKLMVVETFSEYPPLGWFVVHDMRQTVAVGVISSVEMKDPTGTKVTKAVAKKK
;
A
#
# COMPACT_ATOMS: atom_id res chain seq x y z
N MET A 1 5.78 -22.30 7.05
CA MET A 1 4.99 -21.51 6.08
C MET A 1 5.93 -20.89 5.06
N VAL A 2 5.53 -20.76 3.79
CA VAL A 2 6.33 -20.04 2.77
C VAL A 2 5.68 -18.69 2.50
N VAL A 3 6.43 -17.61 2.75
CA VAL A 3 5.98 -16.23 2.63
C VAL A 3 6.60 -15.56 1.41
N THR A 4 5.85 -14.65 0.78
CA THR A 4 6.31 -13.77 -0.29
C THR A 4 6.26 -12.32 0.20
N PHE A 5 7.31 -11.57 -0.07
CA PHE A 5 7.41 -10.14 0.23
C PHE A 5 7.15 -9.32 -1.02
N GLY A 6 6.04 -8.60 -1.03
CA GLY A 6 5.80 -7.51 -1.97
C GLY A 6 6.55 -6.25 -1.52
N PRO A 7 6.98 -5.37 -2.45
CA PRO A 7 6.74 -5.40 -3.89
C PRO A 7 7.77 -6.21 -4.69
N THR A 8 8.83 -6.74 -4.07
CA THR A 8 9.96 -7.38 -4.78
C THR A 8 9.74 -8.85 -5.14
N SER A 9 8.62 -9.44 -4.74
CA SER A 9 8.29 -10.86 -4.92
C SER A 9 9.40 -11.81 -4.39
N LEU A 10 10.06 -11.43 -3.30
CA LEU A 10 11.05 -12.28 -2.63
C LEU A 10 10.30 -13.35 -1.85
N THR A 11 10.59 -14.63 -2.09
CA THR A 11 9.91 -15.75 -1.42
C THR A 11 10.86 -16.55 -0.54
N ASN A 12 10.45 -16.84 0.69
CA ASN A 12 11.23 -17.64 1.63
C ASN A 12 10.38 -18.42 2.66
N GLU A 13 10.99 -19.40 3.33
CA GLU A 13 10.39 -20.19 4.41
C GLU A 13 10.61 -19.50 5.76
N VAL A 14 9.53 -19.40 6.54
CA VAL A 14 9.56 -18.94 7.94
C VAL A 14 9.98 -20.09 8.84
N ASN A 15 11.03 -19.88 9.66
CA ASN A 15 11.58 -20.88 10.58
C ASN A 15 10.93 -20.83 11.96
N SER A 16 10.74 -19.63 12.52
CA SER A 16 10.19 -19.41 13.86
C SER A 16 9.48 -18.07 13.92
N VAL A 17 8.55 -17.94 14.85
CA VAL A 17 7.83 -16.70 15.18
C VAL A 17 8.00 -16.45 16.66
N GLU A 18 8.18 -15.19 17.04
CA GLU A 18 8.37 -14.76 18.43
C GLU A 18 7.58 -13.47 18.72
N MET A 19 7.09 -13.35 19.95
CA MET A 19 6.46 -12.14 20.47
C MET A 19 6.98 -11.90 21.88
N HIS A 20 7.50 -10.70 22.17
CA HIS A 20 8.06 -10.36 23.48
C HIS A 20 9.09 -11.37 24.04
N HIS A 21 9.97 -11.89 23.17
CA HIS A 21 10.99 -12.91 23.49
C HIS A 21 10.46 -14.32 23.81
N GLU A 22 9.18 -14.58 23.55
CA GLU A 22 8.58 -15.91 23.66
C GLU A 22 8.29 -16.50 22.28
N ALA A 23 8.62 -17.77 22.10
CA ALA A 23 8.37 -18.47 20.84
C ALA A 23 6.87 -18.80 20.71
N LEU A 24 6.32 -18.54 19.54
CA LEU A 24 4.91 -18.81 19.22
C LEU A 24 4.80 -19.92 18.17
N GLN A 25 3.76 -20.73 18.29
CA GLN A 25 3.41 -21.72 17.26
C GLN A 25 2.70 -21.07 16.07
N GLU A 26 1.87 -20.06 16.35
CA GLU A 26 1.13 -19.27 15.37
C GLU A 26 0.99 -17.83 15.87
N ALA A 27 0.79 -16.91 14.92
CA ALA A 27 0.48 -15.51 15.21
C ALA A 27 -0.88 -15.18 14.59
N LEU A 28 -1.71 -14.47 15.34
CA LEU A 28 -3.07 -14.11 14.95
C LEU A 28 -3.15 -12.62 14.57
N PRO A 29 -4.23 -12.18 13.88
CA PRO A 29 -4.41 -10.77 13.57
C PRO A 29 -4.40 -9.89 14.83
N GLY A 30 -3.48 -8.92 14.87
CA GLY A 30 -3.28 -8.02 16.01
C GLY A 30 -1.96 -8.25 16.75
N ASP A 31 -1.32 -9.41 16.59
CA ASP A 31 -0.04 -9.71 17.23
C ASP A 31 1.10 -8.94 16.58
N ASN A 32 1.95 -8.31 17.40
CA ASN A 32 3.17 -7.66 16.94
C ASN A 32 4.35 -8.62 17.11
N VAL A 33 4.70 -9.32 16.03
CA VAL A 33 5.65 -10.44 16.06
C VAL A 33 6.92 -10.16 15.27
N GLY A 34 8.02 -10.77 15.71
CA GLY A 34 9.18 -11.03 14.87
C GLY A 34 9.09 -12.44 14.30
N PHE A 35 9.57 -12.65 13.07
CA PHE A 35 9.71 -14.01 12.54
C PHE A 35 11.04 -14.19 11.80
N ASN A 36 11.64 -15.36 11.96
CA ASN A 36 12.97 -15.65 11.45
C ASN A 36 12.89 -16.34 10.08
N MET A 37 13.76 -15.93 9.15
CA MET A 37 13.97 -16.60 7.87
C MET A 37 15.47 -16.79 7.61
N LYS A 38 15.84 -17.89 6.96
CA LYS A 38 17.23 -18.18 6.58
C LYS A 38 17.53 -17.62 5.20
N ASN A 39 18.78 -17.18 4.98
CA ASN A 39 19.28 -16.73 3.67
C ASN A 39 18.53 -15.52 3.06
N VAL A 40 17.96 -14.64 3.89
CA VAL A 40 17.50 -13.30 3.48
C VAL A 40 18.54 -12.27 3.90
N VAL A 41 18.92 -11.37 2.99
CA VAL A 41 19.81 -10.27 3.35
C VAL A 41 18.96 -9.09 3.80
N VAL A 42 19.32 -8.44 4.91
CA VAL A 42 18.58 -7.30 5.47
C VAL A 42 18.34 -6.20 4.44
N LYS A 43 19.29 -5.97 3.53
CA LYS A 43 19.17 -4.95 2.46
C LYS A 43 18.06 -5.24 1.43
N ASP A 44 17.60 -6.48 1.34
CA ASP A 44 16.58 -6.91 0.36
C ASP A 44 15.15 -6.68 0.90
N LEU A 45 15.01 -6.36 2.19
CA LEU A 45 13.74 -6.00 2.83
C LEU A 45 13.80 -4.58 3.37
N LYS A 46 12.67 -3.88 3.32
CA LYS A 46 12.56 -2.50 3.79
C LYS A 46 11.26 -2.32 4.58
N CYS A 47 11.25 -1.31 5.46
CA CYS A 47 10.01 -0.84 6.05
C CYS A 47 9.03 -0.48 4.92
N GLY A 48 7.77 -0.88 5.07
CA GLY A 48 6.76 -0.73 4.03
C GLY A 48 6.58 -1.95 3.12
N TYR A 49 7.38 -3.01 3.26
CA TYR A 49 7.14 -4.26 2.51
C TYR A 49 6.05 -5.08 3.20
N VAL A 50 5.28 -5.81 2.40
CA VAL A 50 4.15 -6.62 2.88
C VAL A 50 4.50 -8.09 2.71
N ALA A 51 4.47 -8.84 3.81
CA ALA A 51 4.63 -10.29 3.81
C ALA A 51 3.26 -10.96 3.68
N SER A 52 3.12 -11.87 2.73
CA SER A 52 1.89 -12.64 2.50
C SER A 52 2.21 -14.12 2.35
N ASN A 53 1.19 -14.97 2.43
CA ASN A 53 1.37 -16.37 2.03
C ASN A 53 1.74 -16.43 0.54
N SER A 54 2.70 -17.30 0.19
CA SER A 54 3.13 -17.46 -1.21
C SER A 54 2.14 -18.22 -2.08
N LYS A 55 1.21 -18.97 -1.48
CA LYS A 55 0.23 -19.82 -2.17
C LYS A 55 -1.20 -19.28 -2.11
N ASP A 56 -1.41 -18.20 -1.38
CA ASP A 56 -2.73 -17.65 -1.12
C ASP A 56 -2.62 -16.12 -1.20
N ASP A 57 -3.21 -15.57 -2.24
CA ASP A 57 -3.22 -14.15 -2.61
C ASP A 57 -1.95 -13.37 -2.23
N SER A 58 -0.87 -13.61 -2.95
CA SER A 58 0.42 -13.03 -2.59
C SER A 58 0.48 -11.53 -2.89
N ALA A 59 1.02 -10.73 -1.97
CA ALA A 59 1.24 -9.29 -2.12
C ALA A 59 2.11 -8.95 -3.36
N LYS A 60 1.65 -7.98 -4.16
CA LYS A 60 2.26 -7.57 -5.43
C LYS A 60 2.55 -6.08 -5.48
N GLU A 61 3.47 -5.69 -6.35
CA GLU A 61 3.71 -4.27 -6.65
C GLU A 61 2.47 -3.68 -7.33
N ALA A 62 2.01 -2.53 -6.83
CA ALA A 62 0.98 -1.75 -7.50
C ALA A 62 1.60 -0.84 -8.56
N ALA A 63 1.12 -0.96 -9.81
CA ALA A 63 1.47 -0.02 -10.88
C ALA A 63 0.74 1.31 -10.70
N SER A 64 -0.53 1.25 -10.31
CA SER A 64 -1.33 2.40 -9.93
C SER A 64 -2.51 1.99 -9.06
N PHE A 65 -3.18 2.95 -8.43
CA PHE A 65 -4.39 2.66 -7.66
C PHE A 65 -5.36 3.85 -7.73
N THR A 66 -6.64 3.57 -7.59
CA THR A 66 -7.70 4.58 -7.56
C THR A 66 -8.29 4.65 -6.16
N SER A 67 -8.40 5.86 -5.63
CA SER A 67 -8.83 6.10 -4.27
C SER A 67 -9.85 7.21 -4.18
N GLN A 68 -10.80 7.03 -3.28
CA GLN A 68 -11.60 8.13 -2.78
C GLN A 68 -10.74 8.95 -1.82
N VAL A 69 -10.58 10.25 -2.09
CA VAL A 69 -9.87 11.18 -1.22
C VAL A 69 -10.78 12.30 -0.76
N ILE A 70 -10.54 12.75 0.47
CA ILE A 70 -11.19 13.93 1.05
C ILE A 70 -10.09 14.92 1.39
N ILE A 71 -10.15 16.11 0.78
CA ILE A 71 -9.16 17.16 0.97
C ILE A 71 -9.52 17.96 2.22
N MET A 72 -8.53 18.16 3.09
CA MET A 72 -8.69 18.89 4.34
C MET A 72 -7.45 19.73 4.65
N ASN A 73 -7.63 20.92 5.23
CA ASN A 73 -6.53 21.79 5.67
C ASN A 73 -5.51 22.20 4.58
N HIS A 74 -5.85 22.05 3.29
CA HIS A 74 -4.99 22.49 2.19
C HIS A 74 -5.35 23.92 1.75
N LEU A 75 -4.41 24.87 1.82
CA LEU A 75 -4.65 26.28 1.48
C LEU A 75 -4.76 26.54 -0.03
N GLY A 76 -4.20 25.65 -0.86
CA GLY A 76 -4.20 25.78 -2.32
C GLY A 76 -5.20 24.84 -3.01
N GLN A 77 -4.90 24.54 -4.27
CA GLN A 77 -5.64 23.61 -5.11
C GLN A 77 -4.77 22.40 -5.47
N ILE A 78 -5.36 21.21 -5.47
CA ILE A 78 -4.70 19.95 -5.86
C ILE A 78 -5.17 19.60 -7.27
N GLY A 79 -4.25 19.62 -8.23
CA GLY A 79 -4.52 19.31 -9.64
C GLY A 79 -3.85 18.01 -10.10
N ASN A 80 -4.10 17.66 -11.36
CA ASN A 80 -3.36 16.58 -12.03
C ASN A 80 -1.86 16.84 -11.98
N GLY A 81 -1.09 15.81 -11.62
CA GLY A 81 0.35 15.87 -11.48
C GLY A 81 0.85 16.33 -10.11
N TYR A 82 -0.03 16.72 -9.20
CA TYR A 82 0.34 17.01 -7.81
C TYR A 82 1.06 15.82 -7.18
N ALA A 83 2.20 16.08 -6.53
CA ALA A 83 2.99 15.06 -5.87
C ALA A 83 3.04 15.36 -4.37
N SER A 84 2.73 14.36 -3.56
CA SER A 84 2.72 14.46 -2.10
C SER A 84 3.15 13.13 -1.49
N VAL A 85 3.38 13.12 -0.18
CA VAL A 85 3.78 11.90 0.53
C VAL A 85 2.57 11.24 1.17
N LEU A 86 2.45 9.93 0.99
CA LEU A 86 1.48 9.12 1.72
C LEU A 86 2.13 8.45 2.92
N ASP A 87 1.46 8.56 4.06
CA ASP A 87 1.56 7.59 5.14
C ASP A 87 0.53 6.50 4.89
N TYR A 88 1.01 5.29 4.68
CA TYR A 88 0.23 4.12 4.31
C TYR A 88 0.79 2.92 5.05
N HIS A 89 0.02 2.29 5.95
CA HIS A 89 0.50 1.34 6.97
C HIS A 89 1.82 1.78 7.65
N THR A 90 2.94 1.19 7.26
CA THR A 90 4.32 1.41 7.71
C THR A 90 5.19 2.05 6.62
N SER A 91 4.61 2.29 5.44
CA SER A 91 5.23 2.98 4.30
C SER A 91 5.05 4.49 4.41
N HIS A 92 6.12 5.22 4.07
CA HIS A 92 6.14 6.67 3.86
C HIS A 92 6.67 6.95 2.45
N ILE A 93 5.79 7.07 1.46
CA ILE A 93 6.15 7.06 0.03
C ILE A 93 5.49 8.21 -0.72
N ALA A 94 6.27 8.90 -1.56
CA ALA A 94 5.73 9.92 -2.45
C ALA A 94 4.88 9.30 -3.57
N VAL A 95 3.71 9.87 -3.82
CA VAL A 95 2.79 9.48 -4.89
C VAL A 95 2.44 10.67 -5.76
N LYS A 96 2.15 10.40 -7.03
CA LYS A 96 1.65 11.38 -7.98
C LYS A 96 0.16 11.20 -8.17
N PHE A 97 -0.60 12.28 -8.05
CA PHE A 97 -2.01 12.37 -8.39
C PHE A 97 -2.11 12.41 -9.91
N ALA A 98 -2.09 11.24 -10.55
CA ALA A 98 -1.97 11.12 -12.00
C ALA A 98 -3.20 11.67 -12.72
N LYS A 99 -4.40 11.36 -12.21
CA LYS A 99 -5.66 11.84 -12.76
C LYS A 99 -6.72 12.02 -11.68
N LEU A 100 -7.31 13.20 -11.60
CA LEU A 100 -8.57 13.45 -10.90
C LEU A 100 -9.70 12.90 -11.77
N VAL A 101 -10.29 11.77 -11.37
CA VAL A 101 -11.27 11.05 -12.18
C VAL A 101 -12.63 11.72 -12.07
N THR A 102 -13.09 11.95 -10.84
CA THR A 102 -14.42 12.48 -10.56
C THR A 102 -14.40 13.22 -9.23
N LYS A 103 -15.05 14.38 -9.15
CA LYS A 103 -15.43 15.03 -7.90
C LYS A 103 -16.72 14.43 -7.40
N ILE A 104 -16.78 14.09 -6.12
CA ILE A 104 -17.94 13.45 -5.50
C ILE A 104 -18.43 14.25 -4.30
N ASP A 105 -19.70 14.10 -3.96
CA ASP A 105 -20.23 14.57 -2.69
C ASP A 105 -19.66 13.73 -1.55
N ARG A 106 -19.09 14.38 -0.54
CA ARG A 106 -18.40 13.71 0.57
C ARG A 106 -19.30 12.78 1.38
N ARG A 107 -20.61 13.06 1.45
CA ARG A 107 -21.55 12.31 2.30
C ARG A 107 -22.24 11.18 1.54
N SER A 108 -22.74 11.49 0.35
CA SER A 108 -23.53 10.56 -0.47
C SER A 108 -22.72 9.79 -1.49
N GLY A 109 -21.47 10.19 -1.78
CA GLY A 109 -20.62 9.58 -2.80
C GLY A 109 -21.08 9.85 -4.24
N LYS A 110 -22.14 10.66 -4.44
CA LYS A 110 -22.66 10.96 -5.76
C LYS A 110 -21.68 11.81 -6.56
N GLU A 111 -21.54 11.49 -7.84
CA GLU A 111 -20.75 12.27 -8.80
C GLU A 111 -21.32 13.69 -8.92
N LEU A 112 -20.44 14.68 -8.77
CA LEU A 112 -20.74 16.10 -8.92
C LEU A 112 -20.14 16.68 -10.20
N GLU A 113 -18.90 16.28 -10.53
CA GLU A 113 -18.18 16.78 -11.69
C GLU A 113 -17.20 15.71 -12.19
N LYS A 114 -17.26 15.40 -13.49
CA LYS A 114 -16.34 14.47 -14.14
C LYS A 114 -15.06 15.19 -14.54
N GLU A 115 -13.91 14.55 -14.28
CA GLU A 115 -12.57 15.07 -14.60
C GLU A 115 -12.35 16.53 -14.16
N PRO A 116 -12.51 16.83 -12.85
CA PRO A 116 -12.33 18.20 -12.36
C PRO A 116 -10.91 18.69 -12.59
N LYS A 117 -10.74 19.99 -12.84
CA LYS A 117 -9.40 20.59 -13.03
C LYS A 117 -8.57 20.56 -11.75
N PHE A 118 -9.22 20.72 -10.59
CA PHE A 118 -8.59 20.68 -9.28
C PHE A 118 -9.59 20.30 -8.19
N LEU A 119 -9.07 19.83 -7.04
CA LEU A 119 -9.79 19.69 -5.79
C LEU A 119 -9.28 20.74 -4.79
N LYS A 120 -10.15 21.28 -3.96
CA LYS A 120 -9.79 22.23 -2.88
C LYS A 120 -10.26 21.72 -1.52
N ASN A 121 -9.89 22.44 -0.46
CA ASN A 121 -10.31 22.12 0.90
C ASN A 121 -11.83 21.85 1.01
N GLY A 122 -12.19 20.71 1.60
CA GLY A 122 -13.57 20.25 1.77
C GLY A 122 -14.11 19.39 0.62
N ASP A 123 -13.46 19.39 -0.55
CA ASP A 123 -13.87 18.55 -1.67
C ASP A 123 -13.51 17.08 -1.42
N ALA A 124 -14.31 16.19 -2.01
CA ALA A 124 -13.99 14.79 -2.14
C ALA A 124 -13.91 14.41 -3.63
N GLY A 125 -13.07 13.43 -3.96
CA GLY A 125 -12.93 12.97 -5.33
C GLY A 125 -12.32 11.58 -5.46
N MET A 126 -12.59 10.93 -6.58
CA MET A 126 -11.88 9.74 -7.02
C MET A 126 -10.62 10.14 -7.76
N VAL A 127 -9.47 9.65 -7.32
CA VAL A 127 -8.17 10.02 -7.85
C VAL A 127 -7.36 8.77 -8.18
N LYS A 128 -6.86 8.71 -9.41
CA LYS A 128 -5.86 7.72 -9.83
C LYS A 128 -4.48 8.21 -9.40
N MET A 129 -3.78 7.42 -8.61
CA MET A 129 -2.47 7.70 -8.06
C MET A 129 -1.42 6.71 -8.58
N ILE A 130 -0.19 7.19 -8.71
CA ILE A 130 0.97 6.39 -9.11
C ILE A 130 2.07 6.55 -8.06
N PRO A 131 2.50 5.46 -7.40
CA PRO A 131 3.67 5.48 -6.52
C PRO A 131 4.94 5.91 -7.26
N THR A 132 5.79 6.73 -6.61
CA THR A 132 7.12 7.08 -7.16
C THR A 132 8.19 6.03 -6.88
N LYS A 133 7.92 5.12 -5.94
CA LYS A 133 8.77 3.98 -5.56
C LYS A 133 7.89 2.73 -5.49
N LEU A 134 8.54 1.56 -5.54
CA LEU A 134 7.87 0.27 -5.41
C LEU A 134 7.05 0.25 -4.11
N MET A 135 5.77 -0.10 -4.23
CA MET A 135 4.80 -0.06 -3.15
C MET A 135 3.79 -1.19 -3.37
N VAL A 136 3.37 -1.83 -2.29
CA VAL A 136 2.19 -2.70 -2.29
C VAL A 136 1.04 -1.83 -1.84
N VAL A 137 -0.13 -1.94 -2.48
CA VAL A 137 -1.37 -1.40 -1.94
C VAL A 137 -2.49 -2.40 -2.15
N GLU A 138 -3.48 -2.40 -1.27
CA GLU A 138 -4.65 -3.27 -1.37
C GLU A 138 -5.94 -2.47 -1.31
N THR A 139 -7.05 -3.07 -1.74
CA THR A 139 -8.36 -2.43 -1.63
C THR A 139 -8.84 -2.43 -0.18
N PHE A 140 -9.55 -1.39 0.23
CA PHE A 140 -10.12 -1.31 1.58
C PHE A 140 -11.20 -2.35 1.85
N SER A 141 -11.93 -2.77 0.82
CA SER A 141 -12.94 -3.81 0.94
C SER A 141 -12.35 -5.18 1.28
N GLU A 142 -11.16 -5.50 0.76
CA GLU A 142 -10.52 -6.81 0.94
C GLU A 142 -9.59 -6.79 2.16
N TYR A 143 -8.71 -5.78 2.24
CA TYR A 143 -7.73 -5.65 3.32
C TYR A 143 -7.80 -4.26 3.94
N PRO A 144 -8.77 -3.98 4.85
CA PRO A 144 -8.96 -2.65 5.43
C PRO A 144 -7.70 -1.99 6.01
N PRO A 145 -6.81 -2.69 6.77
CA PRO A 145 -5.56 -2.10 7.28
C PRO A 145 -4.58 -1.63 6.19
N LEU A 146 -4.71 -2.19 4.99
CA LEU A 146 -3.93 -1.89 3.80
C LEU A 146 -4.76 -1.09 2.76
N GLY A 147 -5.91 -0.54 3.14
CA GLY A 147 -6.79 0.16 2.22
C GLY A 147 -6.98 1.64 2.49
N TRP A 148 -6.36 2.20 3.53
CA TRP A 148 -6.48 3.62 3.87
C TRP A 148 -5.10 4.26 4.02
N PHE A 149 -5.04 5.57 3.75
CA PHE A 149 -3.81 6.34 3.83
C PHE A 149 -4.08 7.79 4.22
N VAL A 150 -3.00 8.45 4.64
CA VAL A 150 -2.99 9.88 4.94
C VAL A 150 -2.06 10.57 3.95
N VAL A 151 -2.51 11.67 3.38
CA VAL A 151 -1.73 12.51 2.46
C VAL A 151 -1.11 13.66 3.25
N HIS A 152 0.20 13.81 3.13
CA HIS A 152 0.98 14.86 3.76
C HIS A 152 1.59 15.82 2.75
N ASP A 153 1.49 17.11 3.05
CA ASP A 153 2.21 18.17 2.38
C ASP A 153 2.67 19.20 3.42
N MET A 154 3.89 19.72 3.25
CA MET A 154 4.53 20.66 4.19
C MET A 154 4.39 20.26 5.68
N ARG A 155 4.47 18.95 5.99
CA ARG A 155 4.30 18.35 7.33
C ARG A 155 2.90 18.50 7.94
N GLN A 156 1.89 18.77 7.11
CA GLN A 156 0.49 18.82 7.51
C GLN A 156 -0.29 17.73 6.79
N THR A 157 -1.31 17.18 7.45
CA THR A 157 -2.27 16.30 6.79
C THR A 157 -3.18 17.15 5.90
N VAL A 158 -3.09 16.91 4.59
CA VAL A 158 -3.82 17.67 3.57
C VAL A 158 -4.96 16.87 2.92
N ALA A 159 -4.97 15.55 3.08
CA ALA A 159 -6.09 14.70 2.71
C ALA A 159 -6.01 13.35 3.43
N VAL A 160 -7.13 12.64 3.44
CA VAL A 160 -7.20 11.23 3.79
C VAL A 160 -7.85 10.49 2.63
N GLY A 161 -7.49 9.22 2.44
CA GLY A 161 -8.03 8.44 1.34
C GLY A 161 -8.25 6.98 1.65
N VAL A 162 -9.14 6.39 0.86
CA VAL A 162 -9.50 4.97 0.90
C VAL A 162 -9.35 4.41 -0.51
N ILE A 163 -8.63 3.30 -0.65
CA ILE A 163 -8.33 2.65 -1.92
C ILE A 163 -9.53 1.82 -2.34
N SER A 164 -10.04 2.09 -3.54
CA SER A 164 -11.18 1.42 -4.12
C SER A 164 -10.79 0.38 -5.16
N SER A 165 -9.70 0.61 -5.89
CA SER A 165 -9.17 -0.36 -6.85
C SER A 165 -7.67 -0.22 -7.04
N VAL A 166 -7.01 -1.32 -7.37
CA VAL A 166 -5.56 -1.40 -7.59
C VAL A 166 -5.27 -2.03 -8.94
N GLU A 167 -4.37 -1.41 -9.70
CA GLU A 167 -3.80 -1.97 -10.91
C GLU A 167 -2.44 -2.57 -10.53
N MET A 168 -2.40 -3.89 -10.39
CA MET A 168 -1.19 -4.62 -10.04
C MET A 168 -0.23 -4.66 -11.23
N LYS A 169 1.07 -4.61 -10.95
CA LYS A 169 2.10 -4.75 -11.98
C LYS A 169 2.33 -6.23 -12.29
N ASP A 170 2.56 -6.55 -13.56
CA ASP A 170 2.89 -7.91 -13.97
C ASP A 170 4.18 -8.39 -13.29
N PRO A 171 4.21 -9.64 -12.78
CA PRO A 171 5.36 -10.17 -12.06
C PRO A 171 6.57 -10.31 -13.00
N THR A 172 7.47 -9.33 -12.96
CA THR A 172 8.73 -9.36 -13.71
C THR A 172 9.80 -10.05 -12.86
N GLY A 173 9.85 -11.38 -12.95
CA GLY A 173 10.96 -12.21 -12.43
C GLY A 173 10.95 -12.43 -10.92
N THR A 174 10.29 -13.49 -10.47
CA THR A 174 10.33 -13.96 -9.07
C THR A 174 11.77 -14.35 -8.68
N LYS A 175 12.41 -13.61 -7.77
CA LYS A 175 13.66 -14.04 -7.14
C LYS A 175 13.36 -15.07 -6.05
N VAL A 176 13.37 -16.35 -6.42
CA VAL A 176 13.20 -17.47 -5.48
C VAL A 176 14.52 -17.76 -4.78
N THR A 177 14.53 -17.81 -3.44
CA THR A 177 15.71 -18.18 -2.67
C THR A 177 16.01 -19.69 -2.77
N LYS A 178 17.29 -20.08 -2.65
CA LYS A 178 17.74 -21.49 -2.75
C LYS A 178 17.07 -22.44 -1.75
N ALA A 179 16.56 -21.93 -0.62
CA ALA A 179 15.85 -22.74 0.38
C ALA A 179 14.53 -23.30 -0.14
N VAL A 180 13.79 -22.49 -0.92
CA VAL A 180 12.49 -22.88 -1.51
C VAL A 180 12.68 -23.83 -2.69
N ALA A 181 13.78 -23.69 -3.44
CA ALA A 181 14.07 -24.52 -4.62
C ALA A 181 14.36 -26.00 -4.30
N LYS A 182 14.74 -26.35 -3.06
CA LYS A 182 15.08 -27.73 -2.67
C LYS A 182 13.90 -28.62 -2.28
N LYS A 183 12.68 -28.09 -2.23
CA LYS A 183 11.46 -28.81 -1.82
C LYS A 183 10.34 -28.77 -2.87
N LYS A 184 10.63 -28.32 -4.09
CA LYS A 184 9.73 -28.51 -5.25
C LYS A 184 10.01 -29.87 -5.89
#